data_AF-A0A9W6AKU7-F1
#
_entry.id   AF-A0A9W6AKU7-F1
#
_cell.length_a   1.000
_cell.length_b   1.000
_cell.length_c   1.000
_cell.angle_alpha   90.00
_cell.angle_beta   90.00
_cell.angle_gamma   90.00
#
_symmetry.space_group_name_H-M   'P 1'
#
loop_
_entity.id
_entity.type
_entity.pdbx_description
1 polymer ?
#
loop_
_entity_poly.entity_id
_entity_poly.type
_entity_poly.pdbx_seq_one_letter_code
_entity_poly.pdbx_strand_id
1 'polypeptide(L)'
;MSPRWFGREEFSPSVVVEMAKRWRILSHEEEVVMQGSEQRTAKQCRPYACILLKVRQVGSKPPVYGNMRIYKQIPTEETVGDRPEVRAKQAKVWVPRELRAYRQLMLKVSTFTPKLLDSLEGKQDADSLVPGGFIVWVVSEVISGIRLGDEESDDIFWSMEYCVRDQIRNSFKENYL
;
A
#
# COMPACT_ATOMS: atom_id res chain seq x y z
N MET A 1 -13.73 -18.62 4.22
CA MET A 1 -13.18 -18.00 2.99
C MET A 1 -13.09 -16.52 3.28
N SER A 2 -11.89 -15.94 3.39
CA SER A 2 -11.76 -14.51 3.71
C SER A 2 -12.35 -13.68 2.57
N PRO A 3 -13.13 -12.63 2.85
CA PRO A 3 -13.64 -11.74 1.81
C PRO A 3 -12.46 -11.13 1.04
N ARG A 4 -12.51 -11.21 -0.29
CA ARG A 4 -11.61 -10.45 -1.16
C ARG A 4 -12.16 -9.05 -1.30
N TRP A 5 -11.39 -8.05 -0.90
CA TRP A 5 -11.87 -6.66 -0.91
C TRP A 5 -11.53 -5.95 -2.23
N PHE A 6 -10.64 -6.52 -3.03
CA PHE A 6 -10.31 -6.05 -4.37
C PHE A 6 -10.88 -7.00 -5.42
N GLY A 7 -11.66 -6.46 -6.36
CA GLY A 7 -12.25 -7.24 -7.44
C GLY A 7 -11.16 -7.78 -8.38
N ARG A 8 -11.26 -9.05 -8.78
CA ARG A 8 -10.29 -9.65 -9.73
C ARG A 8 -10.22 -8.90 -11.04
N GLU A 9 -11.35 -8.34 -11.49
CA GLU A 9 -11.44 -7.63 -12.76
C GLU A 9 -10.87 -6.21 -12.65
N GLU A 10 -11.11 -5.54 -11.52
CA GLU A 10 -10.70 -4.15 -11.23
C GLU A 10 -9.16 -3.97 -11.26
N PHE A 11 -8.40 -4.99 -10.83
CA PHE A 11 -6.94 -4.96 -10.76
C PHE A 11 -6.27 -6.12 -11.50
N SER A 12 -6.89 -6.56 -12.59
CA SER A 12 -6.32 -7.62 -13.44
C SER A 12 -5.05 -7.16 -14.17
N PRO A 13 -4.13 -8.09 -14.51
CA PRO A 13 -2.97 -7.77 -15.35
C PRO A 13 -3.43 -7.14 -16.67
N SER A 14 -2.72 -6.10 -17.11
CA SER A 14 -3.02 -5.27 -18.30
C SER A 14 -3.98 -4.10 -18.08
N VAL A 15 -4.69 -4.02 -16.97
CA VAL A 15 -5.47 -2.82 -16.61
C VAL A 15 -4.54 -1.62 -16.47
N VAL A 16 -4.99 -0.48 -16.99
CA VAL A 16 -4.27 0.80 -16.88
C VAL A 16 -4.99 1.66 -15.85
N VAL A 17 -4.26 2.02 -14.80
CA VAL A 17 -4.69 2.95 -13.76
C VAL A 17 -4.28 4.36 -14.19
N GLU A 18 -5.26 5.25 -14.32
CA GLU A 18 -5.06 6.66 -14.64
C GLU A 18 -4.85 7.46 -13.34
N MET A 19 -3.65 8.02 -13.18
CA MET A 19 -3.28 8.94 -12.09
C MET A 19 -2.66 10.20 -12.71
N ALA A 20 -1.75 10.89 -12.03
CA ALA A 20 -0.94 11.93 -12.70
C ALA A 20 -0.11 11.32 -13.85
N LYS A 21 0.27 10.05 -13.72
CA LYS A 21 0.82 9.21 -14.78
C LYS A 21 -0.07 8.00 -15.00
N ARG A 22 0.14 7.32 -16.13
CA ARG A 22 -0.55 6.09 -16.49
C ARG A 22 0.26 4.88 -16.10
N TRP A 23 -0.35 3.95 -15.36
CA TRP A 23 0.33 2.78 -14.83
C TRP A 23 -0.39 1.51 -15.28
N ARG A 24 0.31 0.63 -16.00
CA ARG A 24 -0.20 -0.69 -16.37
C ARG A 24 0.15 -1.70 -15.29
N ILE A 25 -0.85 -2.45 -14.81
CA ILE A 25 -0.68 -3.54 -13.87
C ILE A 25 -0.01 -4.73 -14.56
N LEU A 26 1.02 -5.28 -13.91
CA LEU A 26 1.77 -6.45 -14.37
C LEU A 26 1.42 -7.69 -13.57
N SER A 27 1.43 -7.59 -12.23
CA SER A 27 1.17 -8.72 -11.33
C SER A 27 0.61 -8.24 -9.99
N HIS A 28 -0.03 -9.19 -9.31
CA HIS A 28 -0.52 -9.07 -7.94
C HIS A 28 0.47 -9.74 -7.00
N GLU A 29 0.94 -9.02 -5.99
CA GLU A 29 1.95 -9.53 -5.05
C GLU A 29 1.31 -9.94 -3.73
N GLU A 30 0.52 -9.05 -3.11
CA GLU A 30 0.05 -9.24 -1.74
C GLU A 30 -1.24 -8.45 -1.49
N GLU A 31 -2.15 -9.01 -0.68
CA GLU A 31 -3.34 -8.32 -0.16
C GLU A 31 -3.34 -8.44 1.37
N VAL A 32 -3.34 -7.30 2.06
CA VAL A 32 -3.37 -7.19 3.52
C VAL A 32 -4.69 -6.56 3.94
N VAL A 33 -5.32 -7.13 4.97
CA VAL A 33 -6.61 -6.65 5.47
C VAL A 33 -6.49 -6.30 6.94
N MET A 34 -6.72 -5.04 7.26
CA MET A 34 -6.83 -4.54 8.63
C MET A 34 -8.31 -4.36 8.95
N GLN A 35 -8.95 -5.43 9.38
CA GLN A 35 -10.35 -5.41 9.79
C GLN A 35 -10.49 -4.93 11.25
N GLY A 36 -11.66 -4.39 11.60
CA GLY A 36 -11.91 -3.94 12.97
C GLY A 36 -13.38 -3.71 13.27
N SER A 37 -13.75 -3.92 14.52
CA SER A 37 -15.09 -3.71 15.08
C SER A 37 -15.35 -2.24 15.44
N GLU A 38 -16.62 -1.84 15.52
CA GLU A 38 -17.01 -0.47 15.89
C GLU A 38 -16.38 -0.01 17.23
N GLN A 39 -16.35 -0.85 18.27
CA GLN A 39 -15.66 -0.50 19.54
C GLN A 39 -14.14 -0.30 19.41
N ARG A 40 -13.46 -1.07 18.53
CA ARG A 40 -12.00 -0.93 18.32
C ARG A 40 -11.68 0.25 17.41
N THR A 41 -12.57 0.57 16.47
CA THR A 41 -12.38 1.69 15.54
C THR A 41 -12.57 3.06 16.21
N ALA A 42 -13.33 3.14 17.30
CA ALA A 42 -13.46 4.34 18.12
C ALA A 42 -12.15 4.75 18.82
N LYS A 43 -11.23 3.80 19.06
CA LYS A 43 -9.99 4.05 19.81
C LYS A 43 -8.71 4.06 18.98
N GLN A 44 -8.54 3.25 17.91
CA GLN A 44 -7.21 3.17 17.27
C GLN A 44 -7.08 2.71 15.81
N CYS A 45 -8.05 2.02 15.18
CA CYS A 45 -7.88 1.54 13.79
C CYS A 45 -9.05 1.93 12.88
N ARG A 46 -8.75 2.38 11.65
CA ARG A 46 -9.75 2.51 10.58
C ARG A 46 -9.71 1.21 9.78
N PRO A 47 -10.81 0.50 9.53
CA PRO A 47 -10.75 -0.72 8.75
C PRO A 47 -10.33 -0.39 7.32
N TYR A 48 -9.33 -1.10 6.81
CA TYR A 48 -8.88 -0.94 5.43
C TYR A 48 -8.35 -2.24 4.85
N ALA A 49 -8.43 -2.35 3.53
CA ALA A 49 -7.70 -3.35 2.76
C ALA A 49 -6.60 -2.63 1.96
N CYS A 50 -5.46 -3.27 1.82
CA CYS A 50 -4.32 -2.80 1.06
C CYS A 50 -3.88 -3.89 0.09
N ILE A 51 -3.73 -3.53 -1.19
CA ILE A 51 -3.22 -4.44 -2.22
C ILE A 51 -1.89 -3.89 -2.75
N LEU A 52 -0.92 -4.78 -2.96
CA LEU A 52 0.37 -4.48 -3.57
C LEU A 52 0.42 -5.08 -4.97
N LEU A 53 0.71 -4.23 -5.95
CA LEU A 53 0.78 -4.56 -7.37
C LEU A 53 2.14 -4.16 -7.94
N LYS A 54 2.65 -4.93 -8.90
CA LYS A 54 3.73 -4.47 -9.79
C LYS A 54 3.12 -3.72 -10.95
N VAL A 55 3.66 -2.54 -11.23
CA VAL A 55 3.19 -1.68 -12.32
C VAL A 55 4.32 -1.21 -13.21
N ARG A 56 3.98 -0.87 -14.45
CA ARG A 56 4.87 -0.20 -15.40
C ARG A 56 4.22 1.08 -15.91
N GLN A 57 4.99 2.17 -15.94
CA GLN A 57 4.51 3.42 -16.50
C GLN A 57 4.30 3.30 -18.02
N VAL A 58 3.13 3.71 -18.49
CA VAL A 58 2.78 3.68 -19.92
C VAL A 58 3.41 4.88 -20.62
N GLY A 59 4.13 4.62 -21.71
CA GLY A 59 4.73 5.66 -22.56
C GLY A 59 6.09 6.18 -22.08
N SER A 60 6.63 5.69 -20.96
CA SER A 60 7.97 6.07 -20.53
C SER A 60 9.06 5.41 -21.38
N LYS A 61 10.08 6.20 -21.72
CA LYS A 61 11.32 5.76 -22.37
C LYS A 61 12.49 6.45 -21.64
N PRO A 62 13.35 5.71 -20.90
CA PRO A 62 13.34 4.26 -20.68
C PRO A 62 12.12 3.76 -19.86
N PRO A 63 11.83 2.45 -19.85
CA PRO A 63 10.75 1.89 -19.05
C PRO A 63 10.92 2.18 -17.56
N VAL A 64 9.85 2.63 -16.91
CA VAL A 64 9.80 2.86 -15.46
C VAL A 64 8.86 1.83 -14.83
N TYR A 65 9.37 1.12 -13.82
CA TYR A 65 8.62 0.15 -13.04
C TYR A 65 8.35 0.70 -11.63
N GLY A 66 7.24 0.30 -11.03
CA GLY A 66 6.84 0.73 -9.70
C GLY A 66 6.16 -0.37 -8.90
N ASN A 67 6.19 -0.21 -7.58
CA ASN A 67 5.31 -0.91 -6.65
C ASN A 67 4.11 0.01 -6.38
N MET A 68 2.90 -0.45 -6.69
CA MET A 68 1.67 0.29 -6.43
C MET A 68 0.95 -0.32 -5.23
N ARG A 69 0.80 0.45 -4.16
CA ARG A 69 -0.10 0.13 -3.05
C ARG A 69 -1.41 0.89 -3.19
N ILE A 70 -2.53 0.19 -3.06
CA ILE A 70 -3.86 0.80 -3.06
C ILE A 70 -4.50 0.52 -1.70
N TYR A 71 -4.73 1.58 -0.94
CA TYR A 71 -5.42 1.54 0.34
C TYR A 71 -6.89 1.87 0.12
N LYS A 72 -7.78 0.96 0.47
CA LYS A 72 -9.23 1.14 0.33
C LYS A 72 -9.90 0.97 1.68
N GLN A 73 -10.74 1.93 2.06
CA GLN A 73 -11.56 1.78 3.27
C GLN A 73 -12.52 0.60 3.12
N ILE A 74 -12.62 -0.24 4.14
CA ILE A 74 -13.61 -1.33 4.21
C ILE A 74 -14.59 -1.06 5.35
N PRO A 75 -15.79 -1.67 5.33
CA PRO A 75 -16.74 -1.58 6.44
C PRO A 75 -16.17 -2.21 7.71
N THR A 76 -16.75 -1.86 8.85
CA THR A 76 -16.52 -2.65 10.07
C THR A 76 -17.11 -4.05 9.92
N GLU A 77 -16.66 -4.98 10.77
CA GLU A 77 -17.13 -6.38 10.77
C GLU A 77 -18.66 -6.50 10.81
N GLU A 78 -19.30 -5.64 11.60
CA GLU A 78 -20.73 -5.66 11.87
C GLU A 78 -21.57 -5.17 10.68
N THR A 79 -20.96 -4.40 9.78
CA THR A 79 -21.68 -3.65 8.74
C THR A 79 -21.32 -4.10 7.33
N VAL A 80 -20.51 -5.15 7.18
CA VAL A 80 -20.13 -5.72 5.87
C VAL A 80 -21.36 -6.08 5.04
N GLY A 81 -22.39 -6.65 5.67
CA GLY A 81 -23.64 -7.05 5.03
C GLY A 81 -24.70 -5.95 4.93
N ASP A 82 -24.43 -4.77 5.47
CA ASP A 82 -25.41 -3.69 5.52
C ASP A 82 -25.53 -2.96 4.17
N ARG A 83 -26.67 -2.27 4.04
CA ARG A 83 -26.96 -1.46 2.85
C ARG A 83 -25.89 -0.37 2.65
N PRO A 84 -25.59 0.03 1.40
CA PRO A 84 -24.59 1.05 1.10
C PRO A 84 -24.75 2.34 1.90
N GLU A 85 -25.99 2.76 2.20
CA GLU A 85 -26.28 3.99 2.93
C GLU A 85 -25.86 3.92 4.40
N VAL A 86 -25.84 2.72 4.99
CA VAL A 86 -25.34 2.50 6.36
C VAL A 86 -23.81 2.52 6.36
N ARG A 87 -23.20 1.78 5.42
CA ARG A 87 -21.73 1.75 5.25
C ARG A 87 -21.16 3.13 4.93
N ALA A 88 -21.86 3.94 4.13
CA ALA A 88 -21.45 5.30 3.77
C ALA A 88 -21.27 6.23 4.99
N LYS A 89 -22.00 6.00 6.09
CA LYS A 89 -21.85 6.77 7.34
C LYS A 89 -20.47 6.58 7.99
N GLN A 90 -19.76 5.53 7.62
CA GLN A 90 -18.40 5.26 8.10
C GLN A 90 -17.32 5.95 7.28
N ALA A 91 -17.68 6.57 6.14
CA ALA A 91 -16.74 7.23 5.26
C ALA A 91 -15.84 8.21 6.03
N LYS A 92 -14.53 8.01 5.90
CA LYS A 92 -13.52 8.88 6.51
C LYS A 92 -12.54 9.36 5.46
N VAL A 93 -12.04 10.58 5.67
CA VAL A 93 -10.84 11.05 4.97
C VAL A 93 -9.62 10.53 5.71
N TRP A 94 -8.75 9.82 5.01
CA TRP A 94 -7.53 9.30 5.60
C TRP A 94 -6.41 9.19 4.56
N VAL A 95 -5.18 9.40 5.03
CA VAL A 95 -3.96 9.27 4.25
C VAL A 95 -3.06 8.29 4.98
N PRO A 96 -2.56 7.23 4.31
CA PRO A 96 -1.68 6.25 4.92
C PRO A 96 -0.39 6.90 5.43
N ARG A 97 0.13 6.38 6.55
CA ARG A 97 1.39 6.85 7.14
C ARG A 97 2.54 6.74 6.16
N GLU A 98 2.54 5.68 5.33
CA GLU A 98 3.49 5.48 4.24
C GLU A 98 3.54 6.70 3.29
N LEU A 99 2.40 7.15 2.76
CA LEU A 99 2.38 8.29 1.84
C LEU A 99 2.86 9.58 2.50
N ARG A 100 2.52 9.78 3.78
CA ARG A 100 3.04 10.92 4.57
C ARG A 100 4.56 10.84 4.72
N ALA A 101 5.09 9.66 5.00
CA ALA A 101 6.53 9.44 5.14
C ALA A 101 7.24 9.72 3.81
N TYR A 102 6.76 9.17 2.68
CA TYR A 102 7.32 9.46 1.37
C TYR A 102 7.38 10.95 1.06
N ARG A 103 6.27 11.68 1.28
CA ARG A 103 6.22 13.14 1.06
C ARG A 103 7.25 13.88 1.92
N GLN A 104 7.39 13.52 3.18
CA GLN A 104 8.38 14.13 4.08
C GLN A 104 9.83 13.81 3.68
N LEU A 105 10.10 12.57 3.30
CA LEU A 105 11.43 12.11 2.91
C LEU A 105 11.89 12.72 1.58
N MET A 106 10.95 12.87 0.62
CA MET A 106 11.22 13.59 -0.62
C MET A 106 11.48 15.08 -0.40
N LEU A 107 10.73 15.73 0.48
CA LEU A 107 10.95 17.14 0.83
C LEU A 107 12.38 17.34 1.39
N LYS A 108 12.88 16.36 2.13
CA LYS A 108 14.24 16.33 2.69
C LYS A 108 15.29 15.81 1.71
N VAL A 109 14.92 15.50 0.47
CA VAL A 109 15.81 14.97 -0.57
C VAL A 109 16.57 13.72 -0.10
N SER A 110 15.87 12.82 0.62
CA SER A 110 16.47 11.58 1.09
C SER A 110 16.96 10.72 -0.07
N THR A 111 18.21 10.25 0.02
CA THR A 111 18.84 9.35 -0.97
C THR A 111 18.72 7.88 -0.60
N PHE A 112 18.27 7.56 0.62
CA PHE A 112 18.24 6.21 1.18
C PHE A 112 16.83 5.60 1.23
N THR A 113 15.86 6.25 0.62
CA THR A 113 14.46 5.82 0.61
C THR A 113 13.97 5.68 -0.82
N PRO A 114 13.07 4.71 -1.12
CA PRO A 114 12.52 4.57 -2.45
C PRO A 114 11.86 5.89 -2.89
N LYS A 115 11.98 6.25 -4.16
CA LYS A 115 11.30 7.45 -4.66
C LYS A 115 9.80 7.21 -4.73
N LEU A 116 9.00 8.20 -4.32
CA LEU A 116 7.58 8.24 -4.68
C LEU A 116 7.48 8.65 -6.16
N LEU A 117 6.94 7.77 -6.98
CA LEU A 117 6.79 7.98 -8.41
C LEU A 117 5.46 8.66 -8.76
N ASP A 118 4.41 8.36 -8.00
CA ASP A 118 3.07 8.91 -8.16
C ASP A 118 2.22 8.69 -6.89
N SER A 119 1.18 9.49 -6.70
CA SER A 119 0.19 9.27 -5.64
C SER A 119 -1.16 9.90 -6.00
N LEU A 120 -2.26 9.24 -5.65
CA LEU A 120 -3.62 9.77 -5.82
C LEU A 120 -4.40 9.54 -4.54
N GLU A 121 -5.09 10.58 -4.07
CA GLU A 121 -6.05 10.49 -2.98
C GLU A 121 -7.43 10.67 -3.59
N GLY A 122 -8.33 9.72 -3.35
CA GLY A 122 -9.67 9.71 -3.90
C GLY A 122 -10.72 9.30 -2.88
N LYS A 123 -11.96 9.30 -3.35
CA LYS A 123 -13.12 8.79 -2.63
C LYS A 123 -13.74 7.65 -3.41
N GLN A 124 -14.22 6.66 -2.67
CA GLN A 124 -14.98 5.55 -3.20
C GLN A 124 -16.32 6.03 -3.78
N ASP A 125 -16.74 5.42 -4.88
CA ASP A 125 -18.00 5.72 -5.55
C ASP A 125 -19.22 5.20 -4.77
N ALA A 126 -20.42 5.39 -5.33
CA ALA A 126 -21.67 5.01 -4.67
C ALA A 126 -21.84 3.49 -4.50
N ASP A 127 -21.23 2.70 -5.38
CA ASP A 127 -21.37 1.23 -5.44
C ASP A 127 -20.24 0.50 -4.70
N SER A 128 -19.25 1.23 -4.20
CA SER A 128 -18.09 0.73 -3.49
C SER A 128 -18.40 0.15 -2.09
N LEU A 129 -17.35 -0.41 -1.47
CA LEU A 129 -17.40 -1.02 -0.15
C LEU A 129 -17.73 -0.02 0.97
N VAL A 130 -17.25 1.21 0.88
CA VAL A 130 -17.67 2.27 1.78
C VAL A 130 -17.90 3.50 0.91
N PRO A 131 -19.16 3.76 0.49
CA PRO A 131 -19.43 4.90 -0.38
C PRO A 131 -18.96 6.21 0.23
N GLY A 132 -18.20 7.00 -0.52
CA GLY A 132 -17.56 8.23 -0.04
C GLY A 132 -16.36 8.04 0.90
N GLY A 133 -16.03 6.80 1.27
CA GLY A 133 -14.83 6.45 2.05
C GLY A 133 -13.55 6.67 1.26
N PHE A 134 -12.39 6.63 1.93
CA PHE A 134 -11.13 6.89 1.24
C PHE A 134 -10.74 5.75 0.30
N ILE A 135 -10.02 6.12 -0.75
CA ILE A 135 -9.17 5.23 -1.55
C ILE A 135 -7.91 5.98 -1.93
N VAL A 136 -6.73 5.40 -1.69
CA VAL A 136 -5.44 6.07 -1.88
C VAL A 136 -4.47 5.16 -2.63
N TRP A 137 -3.90 5.67 -3.71
CA TRP A 137 -2.88 5.00 -4.51
C TRP A 137 -1.52 5.61 -4.20
N VAL A 138 -0.53 4.76 -3.96
CA VAL A 138 0.85 5.11 -3.71
C VAL A 138 1.71 4.30 -4.67
N VAL A 139 2.44 4.97 -5.57
CA VAL A 139 3.38 4.30 -6.46
C VAL A 139 4.80 4.66 -6.04
N SER A 140 5.57 3.67 -5.60
CA SER A 140 6.97 3.84 -5.23
C SER A 140 7.89 3.13 -6.21
N GLU A 141 9.17 3.52 -6.18
CA GLU A 141 10.25 2.84 -6.88
C GLU A 141 10.34 1.35 -6.48
N VAL A 142 10.70 0.51 -7.44
CA VAL A 142 11.04 -0.88 -7.19
C VAL A 142 12.49 -0.92 -6.70
N ILE A 143 12.69 -1.35 -5.46
CA ILE A 143 14.02 -1.56 -4.90
C ILE A 143 14.39 -3.03 -5.05
N SER A 144 15.57 -3.27 -5.60
CA SER A 144 16.19 -4.59 -5.62
C SER A 144 16.69 -4.96 -4.23
N GLY A 145 16.48 -6.20 -3.81
CA GLY A 145 17.00 -6.69 -2.54
C GLY A 145 16.07 -7.70 -1.88
N ILE A 146 16.53 -8.22 -0.74
CA ILE A 146 15.78 -9.15 0.10
C ILE A 146 15.29 -8.36 1.30
N ARG A 147 13.99 -8.46 1.59
CA ARG A 147 13.43 -7.88 2.81
C ARG A 147 13.94 -8.70 4.00
N LEU A 148 14.61 -8.04 4.96
CA LEU A 148 15.21 -8.68 6.13
C LEU A 148 14.32 -8.60 7.40
N GLY A 149 13.02 -8.38 7.22
CA GLY A 149 12.01 -8.35 8.29
C GLY A 149 10.60 -8.41 7.68
N ASP A 150 9.57 -8.60 8.48
CA ASP A 150 8.17 -8.57 8.01
C ASP A 150 7.28 -7.73 8.96
N GLU A 151 5.98 -7.62 8.65
CA GLU A 151 5.04 -6.80 9.44
C GLU A 151 4.76 -7.39 10.82
N GLU A 152 5.06 -8.67 11.06
CA GLU A 152 4.75 -9.39 12.29
C GLU A 152 6.00 -9.70 13.15
N SER A 153 7.20 -9.63 12.56
CA SER A 153 8.46 -9.90 13.23
C SER A 153 9.63 -9.17 12.56
N ASP A 154 10.46 -8.53 13.39
CA ASP A 154 11.81 -8.15 12.96
C ASP A 154 12.76 -9.38 12.94
N ASP A 155 12.21 -10.59 13.08
CA ASP A 155 12.96 -11.78 13.46
C ASP A 155 13.93 -12.23 12.38
N ILE A 156 13.68 -12.02 11.08
CA ILE A 156 14.62 -12.53 10.06
C ILE A 156 16.01 -11.94 10.27
N PHE A 157 16.14 -10.62 10.35
CA PHE A 157 17.44 -10.00 10.61
C PHE A 157 17.92 -10.29 12.04
N TRP A 158 17.07 -10.15 13.07
CA TRP A 158 17.53 -10.25 14.46
C TRP A 158 17.79 -11.68 14.96
N SER A 159 17.15 -12.68 14.35
CA SER A 159 17.41 -14.11 14.61
C SER A 159 18.71 -14.61 13.99
N MET A 160 19.27 -13.89 13.01
CA MET A 160 20.57 -14.24 12.44
C MET A 160 21.69 -14.10 13.48
N GLU A 161 22.69 -14.95 13.36
CA GLU A 161 23.91 -14.86 14.16
C GLU A 161 24.53 -13.46 14.08
N TYR A 162 25.14 -13.04 15.18
CA TYR A 162 25.74 -11.71 15.28
C TYR A 162 26.72 -11.41 14.13
N CYS A 163 27.57 -12.39 13.77
CA CYS A 163 28.54 -12.25 12.70
C CYS A 163 27.88 -12.00 11.33
N VAL A 164 26.76 -12.66 11.04
CA VAL A 164 26.00 -12.47 9.79
C VAL A 164 25.36 -11.09 9.77
N ARG A 165 24.75 -10.65 10.88
CA ARG A 165 24.20 -9.29 11.00
C ARG A 165 25.26 -8.22 10.80
N ASP A 166 26.47 -8.45 11.31
CA ASP A 166 27.57 -7.51 11.14
C ASP A 166 28.06 -7.45 9.69
N GLN A 167 28.17 -8.59 9.01
CA GLN A 167 28.47 -8.65 7.58
C GLN A 167 27.44 -7.89 6.74
N ILE A 168 26.13 -8.06 7.03
CA ILE A 168 25.05 -7.33 6.34
C ILE A 168 25.19 -5.82 6.57
N ARG A 169 25.44 -5.38 7.82
CA ARG A 169 25.62 -3.95 8.13
C ARG A 169 26.85 -3.37 7.44
N ASN A 170 27.96 -4.09 7.42
CA ASN A 170 29.19 -3.63 6.79
C ASN A 170 29.01 -3.53 5.27
N SER A 171 28.40 -4.54 4.64
CA SER A 171 28.04 -4.48 3.22
C SER A 171 27.09 -3.30 2.91
N PHE A 172 26.09 -3.04 3.76
CA PHE A 172 25.20 -1.90 3.57
C PHE A 172 25.96 -0.57 3.63
N LYS A 173 26.87 -0.40 4.60
CA LYS A 173 27.70 0.81 4.70
C LYS A 173 28.57 0.99 3.45
N GLU A 174 29.30 -0.04 3.03
CA GLU A 174 30.24 0.06 1.90
C GLU A 174 29.56 0.40 0.57
N ASN A 175 28.31 -0.05 0.37
CA ASN A 175 27.63 0.08 -0.92
C ASN A 175 26.67 1.27 -0.99
N TYR A 176 26.22 1.81 0.15
CA TYR A 176 25.14 2.80 0.17
C TYR A 176 25.42 4.04 1.01
N LEU A 177 26.38 4.03 1.95
CA LEU A 177 26.75 5.19 2.79
C LEU A 177 28.12 5.76 2.41
#